data_AF-A0A628R4I7-F1
#
_entry.id   AF-A0A628R4I7-F1
#
_cell.length_a   1.000
_cell.length_b   1.000
_cell.length_c   1.000
_cell.angle_alpha   90.00
_cell.angle_beta   90.00
_cell.angle_gamma   90.00
#
_symmetry.space_group_name_H-M   'P 1'
#
loop_
_entity.id
_entity.type
_entity.pdbx_description
1 polymer ?
#
loop_
_entity_poly.entity_id
_entity_poly.type
_entity_poly.pdbx_seq_one_letter_code
_entity_poly.pdbx_strand_id
1 'polypeptide(L)'
;MKKQKHDGGFVAMSVGAGLLIVLVMASMAARYMGDYLKSREWQVVAMQTNRFTQAASSYVGRYYPTVLASATTTKPVVVTSQMLKNTGLLPASFSETNSYGQQYQAMIVRNQQNQELLQGMVVSR
;
A
#
# COMPACT_ATOMS: atom_id res chain seq x y z
N MET A 1 18.39 -64.47 -29.87
CA MET A 1 17.72 -63.72 -28.78
C MET A 1 18.49 -62.44 -28.48
N LYS A 2 18.05 -61.27 -28.97
CA LYS A 2 18.64 -59.96 -28.63
C LYS A 2 17.76 -59.30 -27.57
N LYS A 3 18.29 -59.12 -26.35
CA LYS A 3 17.61 -58.37 -25.28
C LYS A 3 17.81 -56.87 -25.55
N GLN A 4 16.77 -56.18 -25.96
CA GLN A 4 16.75 -54.71 -25.97
C GLN A 4 16.73 -54.23 -24.51
N LYS A 5 17.83 -53.61 -24.08
CA LYS A 5 17.90 -52.79 -22.87
C LYS A 5 18.10 -51.34 -23.31
N HIS A 6 17.06 -50.71 -23.83
CA HIS A 6 17.10 -49.29 -24.22
C HIS A 6 15.89 -48.47 -23.74
N ASP A 7 15.03 -49.02 -22.88
CA ASP A 7 13.80 -48.33 -22.49
C ASP A 7 13.97 -47.55 -21.17
N GLY A 8 14.71 -48.09 -20.19
CA GLY A 8 14.87 -47.46 -18.88
C GLY A 8 15.65 -46.14 -18.89
N GLY A 9 16.68 -46.02 -19.75
CA GLY A 9 17.49 -44.80 -19.86
C GLY A 9 16.75 -43.65 -20.55
N PHE A 10 15.98 -43.94 -21.59
CA PHE A 10 15.16 -42.96 -22.29
C PHE A 10 13.97 -42.51 -21.43
N VAL A 11 13.31 -43.45 -20.72
CA VAL A 11 12.23 -43.12 -19.78
C VAL A 11 12.76 -42.27 -18.63
N ALA A 12 13.87 -42.65 -17.98
CA ALA A 12 14.44 -41.85 -16.89
C ALA A 12 14.86 -40.44 -17.36
N MET A 13 15.43 -40.31 -18.56
CA MET A 13 15.79 -39.02 -19.14
C MET A 13 14.57 -38.15 -19.46
N SER A 14 13.51 -38.74 -20.02
CA SER A 14 12.25 -38.03 -20.32
C SER A 14 11.51 -37.57 -19.06
N VAL A 15 11.49 -38.41 -18.01
CA VAL A 15 10.92 -38.06 -16.69
C VAL A 15 11.74 -36.95 -16.02
N GLY A 16 13.08 -37.03 -16.09
CA GLY A 16 13.95 -35.97 -15.59
C GLY A 16 13.75 -34.63 -16.31
N ALA A 17 13.66 -34.64 -17.64
CA ALA A 17 13.39 -33.44 -18.43
C ALA A 17 11.99 -32.87 -18.13
N GLY A 18 10.98 -33.72 -17.99
CA GLY A 18 9.62 -33.31 -17.60
C GLY A 18 9.58 -32.64 -16.23
N LEU A 19 10.27 -33.20 -15.24
CA LEU A 19 10.38 -32.60 -13.90
C LEU A 19 11.03 -31.22 -13.92
N LEU A 20 12.09 -31.02 -14.72
CA LEU A 20 12.74 -29.71 -14.87
C LEU A 20 11.78 -28.67 -15.45
N ILE A 21 10.98 -29.04 -16.44
CA ILE A 21 9.96 -28.14 -17.03
C ILE A 21 8.90 -27.77 -15.98
N VAL A 22 8.43 -28.74 -15.17
CA VAL A 22 7.48 -28.47 -14.08
C VAL A 22 8.06 -27.52 -13.05
N LEU A 23 9.33 -27.68 -12.66
CA LEU A 23 10.00 -26.78 -11.70
C LEU A 23 10.12 -25.34 -12.23
N VAL A 24 10.40 -25.18 -13.52
CA VAL A 24 10.42 -23.86 -14.17
C VAL A 24 9.02 -23.24 -14.19
N MET A 25 7.99 -24.00 -14.57
CA MET A 25 6.60 -23.51 -14.58
C MET A 25 6.10 -23.16 -13.16
N ALA A 26 6.42 -23.98 -12.16
CA ALA A 26 6.08 -23.71 -10.77
C ALA A 26 6.74 -22.42 -10.26
N SER A 27 8.00 -22.17 -10.64
CA SER A 27 8.71 -20.94 -10.31
C SER A 27 8.07 -19.70 -10.97
N MET A 28 7.62 -19.82 -12.22
CA MET A 28 6.91 -18.75 -12.92
C MET A 28 5.52 -18.49 -12.31
N ALA A 29 4.77 -19.55 -12.00
CA ALA A 29 3.46 -19.45 -11.35
C ALA A 29 3.56 -18.78 -9.97
N ALA A 30 4.58 -19.13 -9.18
CA ALA A 30 4.83 -18.52 -7.88
C ALA A 30 5.13 -17.02 -8.00
N ARG A 31 5.93 -16.60 -8.99
CA ARG A 31 6.21 -15.18 -9.25
C ARG A 31 4.95 -14.42 -9.67
N TYR A 32 4.20 -14.94 -10.62
CA TYR A 32 2.95 -14.33 -11.09
C TYR A 32 1.91 -14.19 -9.96
N MET A 33 1.79 -15.21 -9.10
CA MET A 33 0.89 -15.15 -7.95
C MET A 33 1.37 -14.17 -6.87
N GLY A 34 2.69 -14.08 -6.66
CA GLY A 34 3.29 -13.06 -5.78
C GLY A 34 3.00 -11.64 -6.25
N ASP A 35 3.16 -11.36 -7.55
CA ASP A 35 2.87 -10.05 -8.14
C ASP A 35 1.38 -9.69 -8.05
N TYR A 36 0.50 -10.68 -8.20
CA TYR A 36 -0.94 -10.50 -8.04
C TYR A 36 -1.34 -10.15 -6.61
N LEU A 37 -0.79 -10.88 -5.62
CA LEU A 37 -1.05 -10.61 -4.19
C LEU A 37 -0.51 -9.23 -3.79
N LYS A 38 0.68 -8.86 -4.28
CA LYS A 38 1.27 -7.54 -4.06
C LYS A 38 0.43 -6.42 -4.67
N SER A 39 -0.08 -6.63 -5.89
CA SER A 39 -0.94 -5.67 -6.56
C SER A 39 -2.26 -5.45 -5.81
N ARG A 40 -2.82 -6.48 -5.18
CA ARG A 40 -4.01 -6.37 -4.33
C ARG A 40 -3.72 -5.60 -3.04
N GLU A 41 -2.59 -5.90 -2.41
CA GLU A 41 -2.15 -5.17 -1.22
C GLU A 41 -2.00 -3.67 -1.51
N TRP A 42 -1.36 -3.31 -2.63
CA TRP A 42 -1.17 -1.92 -3.04
C TRP A 42 -2.49 -1.21 -3.30
N GLN A 43 -3.46 -1.89 -3.90
CA GLN A 43 -4.81 -1.35 -4.09
C GLN A 43 -5.52 -1.09 -2.75
N VAL A 44 -5.36 -1.98 -1.77
CA VAL A 44 -5.93 -1.79 -0.42
C VAL A 44 -5.29 -0.60 0.27
N VAL A 45 -3.95 -0.50 0.24
CA VAL A 45 -3.23 0.63 0.83
C VAL A 45 -3.62 1.94 0.15
N ALA A 46 -3.71 1.97 -1.19
CA ALA A 46 -4.16 3.15 -1.93
C ALA A 46 -5.59 3.56 -1.56
N MET A 47 -6.51 2.58 -1.42
CA MET A 47 -7.87 2.85 -0.99
C MET A 47 -7.92 3.43 0.43
N GLN A 48 -7.12 2.89 1.35
CA GLN A 48 -6.99 3.42 2.72
C GLN A 48 -6.42 4.85 2.70
N THR A 49 -5.37 5.09 1.93
CA THR A 49 -4.78 6.43 1.74
C THR A 49 -5.82 7.42 1.20
N ASN A 50 -6.62 7.02 0.21
CA ASN A 50 -7.66 7.87 -0.37
C ASN A 50 -8.74 8.22 0.64
N ARG A 51 -9.17 7.26 1.47
CA ARG A 51 -10.15 7.49 2.54
C ARG A 51 -9.59 8.44 3.61
N PHE A 52 -8.35 8.20 4.03
CA PHE A 52 -7.66 9.09 4.96
C PHE A 52 -7.53 10.51 4.40
N THR A 53 -7.11 10.63 3.14
CA THR A 53 -6.96 11.93 2.46
C THR A 53 -8.26 12.70 2.42
N GLN A 54 -9.38 12.05 2.05
CA GLN A 54 -10.70 12.68 2.06
C GLN A 54 -11.11 13.15 3.46
N ALA A 55 -10.89 12.32 4.49
CA ALA A 55 -11.18 12.68 5.87
C ALA A 55 -10.30 13.85 6.36
N ALA A 56 -9.01 13.84 6.02
CA ALA A 56 -8.08 14.93 6.33
C ALA A 56 -8.46 16.24 5.64
N SER A 57 -8.81 16.20 4.36
CA SER A 57 -9.34 17.37 3.64
C SER A 57 -10.63 17.88 4.26
N SER A 58 -11.55 16.99 4.66
CA SER A 58 -12.76 17.37 5.36
C SER A 58 -12.48 18.00 6.73
N TYR A 59 -11.47 17.51 7.46
CA TYR A 59 -11.04 18.08 8.74
C TYR A 59 -10.49 19.49 8.53
N VAL A 60 -9.60 19.68 7.55
CA VAL A 60 -9.03 20.99 7.22
C VAL A 60 -10.12 21.96 6.77
N GLY A 61 -11.09 21.51 5.97
CA GLY A 61 -12.22 22.34 5.57
C GLY A 61 -13.11 22.74 6.76
N ARG A 62 -13.44 21.78 7.63
CA ARG A 62 -14.31 22.02 8.81
C ARG A 62 -13.66 22.89 9.88
N TYR A 63 -12.37 22.71 10.11
CA TYR A 63 -11.59 23.39 11.14
C TYR A 63 -10.61 24.41 10.55
N TYR A 64 -10.93 24.96 9.37
CA TYR A 64 -10.02 25.81 8.60
C TYR A 64 -9.43 26.96 9.42
N PRO A 65 -10.21 27.77 10.18
CA PRO A 65 -9.66 28.87 10.94
C PRO A 65 -8.67 28.41 12.02
N THR A 66 -8.97 27.29 12.68
CA THR A 66 -8.10 26.70 13.71
C THR A 66 -6.80 26.18 13.11
N VAL A 67 -6.89 25.43 12.00
CA VAL A 67 -5.72 24.90 11.31
C VAL A 67 -4.86 26.04 10.75
N LEU A 68 -5.49 27.07 10.17
CA LEU A 68 -4.81 28.26 9.67
C LEU A 68 -4.06 28.99 10.78
N ALA A 69 -4.68 29.20 11.94
CA ALA A 69 -4.05 29.85 13.09
C ALA A 69 -2.85 29.06 13.64
N SER A 70 -2.90 27.73 13.61
CA SER A 70 -1.83 26.87 14.13
C SER A 70 -0.71 26.55 13.14
N ALA A 71 -0.99 26.51 11.84
CA ALA A 71 0.01 26.19 10.82
C ALA A 71 0.89 27.40 10.49
N THR A 72 2.16 27.14 10.19
CA THR A 72 3.05 28.13 9.56
C THR A 72 3.58 27.59 8.23
N THR A 73 4.40 28.38 7.53
CA THR A 73 5.05 27.94 6.27
C THR A 73 6.14 26.88 6.49
N THR A 74 6.57 26.65 7.74
CA THR A 74 7.65 25.70 8.10
C THR A 74 7.29 24.76 9.25
N LYS A 75 6.23 25.05 10.01
CA LYS A 75 5.74 24.21 11.11
C LYS A 75 4.36 23.66 10.73
N PRO A 76 4.27 22.37 10.35
CA PRO A 76 3.02 21.78 9.95
C PRO A 76 2.12 21.49 11.16
N VAL A 77 0.81 21.63 10.96
CA VAL A 77 -0.20 20.98 11.79
C VAL A 77 -0.29 19.53 11.34
N VAL A 78 -0.08 18.60 12.27
CA VAL A 78 -0.15 17.15 11.99
C VAL A 78 -1.56 16.67 12.32
N VAL A 79 -2.27 16.19 11.31
CA VAL A 79 -3.58 15.53 11.45
C VAL A 79 -3.36 14.03 11.42
N THR A 80 -3.77 13.32 12.46
CA THR A 80 -3.58 11.87 12.61
C THR A 80 -4.88 11.11 12.39
N SER A 81 -4.79 9.80 12.08
CA SER A 81 -5.96 8.92 12.00
C SER A 81 -6.80 8.95 13.27
N GLN A 82 -6.17 9.01 14.45
CA GLN A 82 -6.87 9.09 15.73
C GLN A 82 -7.67 10.38 15.87
N MET A 83 -7.13 11.53 15.46
CA MET A 83 -7.87 12.80 15.48
C MET A 83 -9.09 12.75 14.56
N LEU A 84 -8.96 12.16 13.38
CA LEU A 84 -10.06 12.01 12.43
C LEU A 84 -11.14 11.04 12.95
N LYS A 85 -10.75 9.98 13.66
CA LYS A 85 -11.70 9.09 14.35
C LYS A 85 -12.45 9.80 15.47
N ASN A 86 -11.74 10.54 16.32
CA ASN A 86 -12.34 11.29 17.44
C ASN A 86 -13.33 12.36 16.97
N THR A 87 -13.16 12.90 15.77
CA THR A 87 -14.06 13.90 15.16
C THR A 87 -15.19 13.29 14.33
N GLY A 88 -15.22 11.95 14.20
CA GLY A 88 -16.20 11.22 13.39
C GLY A 88 -16.00 11.34 11.88
N LEU A 89 -14.91 11.96 11.42
CA LEU A 89 -14.58 12.11 10.00
C LEU A 89 -13.95 10.84 9.39
N LEU A 90 -13.49 9.94 10.25
CA LEU A 90 -12.97 8.64 9.87
C LEU A 90 -13.65 7.55 10.72
N PRO A 91 -14.10 6.43 10.13
CA PRO A 91 -14.75 5.37 10.89
C PRO A 91 -13.82 4.81 11.98
N ALA A 92 -14.39 4.41 13.12
CA ALA A 92 -13.63 3.76 14.20
C ALA A 92 -12.94 2.46 13.75
N SER A 93 -13.48 1.80 12.72
CA SER A 93 -12.93 0.58 12.10
C SER A 93 -11.75 0.85 11.15
N PHE A 94 -11.38 2.11 10.90
CA PHE A 94 -10.22 2.43 10.07
C PHE A 94 -8.94 2.04 10.83
N SER A 95 -8.12 1.21 10.19
CA SER A 95 -6.83 0.81 10.75
C SER A 95 -5.90 2.01 10.83
N GLU A 96 -5.25 2.22 11.98
CA GLU A 96 -4.26 3.29 12.10
C GLU A 96 -3.02 3.03 11.25
N THR A 97 -2.72 1.75 11.01
CA THR A 97 -1.59 1.29 10.22
C THR A 97 -2.03 0.60 8.94
N ASN A 98 -1.25 0.78 7.88
CA ASN A 98 -1.38 0.00 6.67
C ASN A 98 -0.77 -1.41 6.83
N SER A 99 -0.82 -2.23 5.78
CA SER A 99 -0.24 -3.59 5.79
C SER A 99 1.29 -3.62 5.98
N TYR A 100 1.96 -2.49 5.78
CA TYR A 100 3.40 -2.29 6.03
C TYR A 100 3.69 -1.79 7.45
N GLY A 101 2.68 -1.66 8.32
CA GLY A 101 2.83 -1.18 9.70
C GLY A 101 2.97 0.35 9.83
N GLN A 102 2.79 1.10 8.73
CA GLN A 102 2.98 2.54 8.70
C GLN A 102 1.70 3.29 9.09
N GLN A 103 1.82 4.35 9.88
CA GLN A 103 0.72 5.21 10.28
C GLN A 103 0.43 6.30 9.26
N TYR A 104 -0.86 6.61 9.07
CA TYR A 104 -1.30 7.71 8.20
C TYR A 104 -1.33 9.05 8.92
N GLN A 105 -0.77 10.07 8.28
CA GLN A 105 -0.78 11.44 8.77
C GLN A 105 -0.89 12.44 7.62
N ALA A 106 -1.55 13.56 7.87
CA ALA A 106 -1.51 14.71 6.97
C ALA A 106 -0.74 15.85 7.64
N MET A 107 0.23 16.41 6.92
CA MET A 107 1.00 17.58 7.34
C MET A 107 0.47 18.79 6.60
N ILE A 108 -0.10 19.75 7.33
CA ILE A 108 -0.74 20.94 6.77
C ILE A 108 0.09 22.17 7.11
N VAL A 109 0.52 22.89 6.09
CA VAL A 109 1.30 24.13 6.19
C VAL A 109 0.55 25.28 5.52
N ARG A 110 0.97 26.51 5.80
CA ARG A 110 0.53 27.67 4.99
C ARG A 110 1.25 27.67 3.66
N ASN A 111 0.55 28.08 2.61
CA ASN A 111 1.15 28.35 1.31
C ASN A 111 2.17 29.51 1.45
N GLN A 112 3.36 29.32 0.87
CA GLN A 112 4.46 30.29 0.94
C GLN A 112 4.15 31.60 0.22
N GLN A 113 3.39 31.53 -0.88
CA GLN A 113 3.01 32.68 -1.72
C GLN A 113 1.75 33.37 -1.21
N ASN A 114 0.82 32.64 -0.61
CA ASN A 114 -0.40 33.18 -0.03
C ASN A 114 -0.70 32.53 1.33
N GLN A 115 -0.34 33.20 2.42
CA GLN A 115 -0.46 32.64 3.77
C GLN A 115 -1.90 32.45 4.26
N GLU A 116 -2.91 32.96 3.55
CA GLU A 116 -4.32 32.69 3.85
C GLU A 116 -4.78 31.33 3.32
N LEU A 117 -4.00 30.71 2.43
CA LEU A 117 -4.25 29.40 1.87
C LEU A 117 -3.45 28.31 2.58
N LEU A 118 -4.08 27.18 2.82
CA LEU A 118 -3.44 25.97 3.34
C LEU A 118 -3.01 25.04 2.22
N GLN A 119 -1.88 24.37 2.43
CA GLN A 119 -1.39 23.27 1.60
C GLN A 119 -1.14 22.06 2.49
N GLY A 120 -1.47 20.87 1.99
CA GLY A 120 -1.37 19.64 2.76
C GLY A 120 -0.70 18.53 1.98
N MET A 121 0.05 17.68 2.68
CA MET A 121 0.60 16.44 2.15
C MET A 121 0.22 15.28 3.06
N VAL A 122 -0.26 14.19 2.48
CA VAL A 122 -0.54 12.94 3.19
C VAL A 122 0.67 12.02 3.08
N VAL A 123 1.08 11.44 4.21
CA VAL A 123 2.21 10.51 4.30
C VAL A 123 1.82 9.28 5.11
N SER A 124 2.44 8.16 4.79
CA SER A 124 2.48 6.98 5.67
C SER A 124 3.91 6.77 6.16
N ARG A 125 4.12 6.60 7.47
CA ARG A 125 5.44 6.43 8.08
C ARG A 125 5.44 5.46 9.25
#